data_AF-A0AAW6ZQF7-F1
#
_entry.id   AF-A0AAW6ZQF7-F1
#
_cell.length_a   1.000
_cell.length_b   1.000
_cell.length_c   1.000
_cell.angle_alpha   90.00
_cell.angle_beta   90.00
_cell.angle_gamma   90.00
#
_symmetry.space_group_name_H-M   'P 1'
#
loop_
_entity.id
_entity.type
_entity.pdbx_description
1 polymer ?
#
loop_
_entity_poly.entity_id
_entity_poly.type
_entity_poly.pdbx_seq_one_letter_code
_entity_poly.pdbx_strand_id
1 'polypeptide(L)'
;MKLNLLVAAMAVTLPTLAIASDLNNGVDYPVPADKFDMRNWKITIPSDINEDGKVDEIEGVAMLSYSHKDFFFLNEEGNLVFEVQNKAVTTKNSKNARSELREMPRGADFSIQTDDLANHWALSSHPQAAKHSRVGGTLEATLKVNHVSEHAKFPEKGPAHSVVVGQIHAKKIDARIKEGKGYGHGNEPIKIFYKKFPEHKMGSVFWNYERNLAKEDPNRIDIAYPVWGNTWDNLEEPGQAGIALGEEFSYKIEVQGTMMNLTFETERHETVTYSIDLSKGIDSKDFEHGYAEDMFYFKAGAYGQCSVSESHPVWGTGCAGTGDFTVDKKNGDYNSVTFSKLKLNQN
;
A
#
# COMPACT_ATOMS: atom_id res chain seq x y z
N MET A 1 -20.05 69.23 -43.38
CA MET A 1 -19.98 69.17 -41.91
C MET A 1 -20.15 67.71 -41.52
N LYS A 2 -19.05 66.99 -41.25
CA LYS A 2 -19.07 65.54 -40.96
C LYS A 2 -19.24 65.33 -39.46
N LEU A 3 -20.26 64.57 -39.08
CA LEU A 3 -20.60 64.19 -37.71
C LEU A 3 -19.80 62.92 -37.36
N ASN A 4 -18.90 62.99 -36.39
CA ASN A 4 -18.18 61.81 -35.86
C ASN A 4 -19.05 61.12 -34.80
N LEU A 5 -19.49 59.89 -35.06
CA LEU A 5 -20.03 58.99 -34.03
C LEU A 5 -18.86 58.32 -33.31
N LEU A 6 -18.71 58.57 -32.01
CA LEU A 6 -17.93 57.72 -31.12
C LEU A 6 -18.75 56.46 -30.82
N VAL A 7 -18.24 55.30 -31.21
CA VAL A 7 -18.73 53.99 -30.75
C VAL A 7 -17.95 53.62 -29.50
N ALA A 8 -18.61 53.62 -28.35
CA ALA A 8 -18.08 53.09 -27.11
C ALA A 8 -18.11 51.56 -27.16
N ALA A 9 -16.94 50.91 -27.15
CA ALA A 9 -16.84 49.46 -27.00
C ALA A 9 -17.05 49.09 -25.52
N MET A 10 -18.23 48.55 -25.19
CA MET A 10 -18.43 47.84 -23.92
C MET A 10 -17.67 46.51 -23.99
N ALA A 11 -16.60 46.40 -23.21
CA ALA A 11 -15.95 45.12 -22.94
C ALA A 11 -16.86 44.30 -22.01
N VAL A 12 -17.58 43.34 -22.57
CA VAL A 12 -18.27 42.31 -21.81
C VAL A 12 -17.21 41.28 -21.40
N THR A 13 -16.76 41.36 -20.17
CA THR A 13 -15.98 40.28 -19.54
C THR A 13 -16.91 39.10 -19.31
N LEU A 14 -16.79 38.08 -20.17
CA LEU A 14 -17.39 36.77 -19.94
C LEU A 14 -16.75 36.16 -18.69
N PRO A 15 -17.53 35.67 -17.70
CA PRO A 15 -16.96 34.90 -16.61
C PRO A 15 -16.46 33.57 -17.18
N THR A 16 -15.16 33.32 -17.08
CA THR A 16 -14.60 31.98 -17.26
C THR A 16 -15.01 31.13 -16.06
N LEU A 17 -16.22 30.60 -16.09
CA LEU A 17 -16.63 29.49 -15.24
C LEU A 17 -16.98 28.30 -16.13
N ALA A 18 -16.53 27.13 -15.68
CA ALA A 18 -16.89 25.78 -16.12
C ALA A 18 -16.23 25.26 -17.42
N ILE A 19 -14.98 24.77 -17.29
CA ILE A 19 -14.52 23.55 -17.99
C ILE A 19 -13.71 22.70 -17.01
N ALA A 20 -14.28 22.37 -15.84
CA ALA A 20 -13.69 21.39 -14.91
C ALA A 20 -14.65 20.25 -14.54
N SER A 21 -15.93 20.33 -14.94
CA SER A 21 -16.95 19.33 -14.60
C SER A 21 -16.91 18.07 -15.47
N ASP A 22 -16.28 18.11 -16.65
CA ASP A 22 -16.31 16.99 -17.60
C ASP A 22 -15.22 15.93 -17.34
N LEU A 23 -14.31 16.16 -16.38
CA LEU A 23 -13.27 15.19 -16.02
C LEU A 23 -13.72 14.22 -14.91
N ASN A 24 -14.79 14.53 -14.18
CA ASN A 24 -15.12 13.81 -12.94
C ASN A 24 -16.15 12.68 -13.11
N ASN A 25 -16.31 12.13 -14.32
CA ASN A 25 -17.20 10.98 -14.62
C ASN A 25 -18.63 11.06 -14.00
N GLY A 26 -19.16 12.25 -13.75
CA GLY A 26 -20.50 12.46 -13.16
C GLY A 26 -20.59 12.43 -11.62
N VAL A 27 -19.46 12.54 -10.90
CA VAL A 27 -19.43 12.66 -9.43
C VAL A 27 -19.31 14.14 -9.02
N ASP A 28 -20.06 14.59 -8.00
CA ASP A 28 -20.08 16.00 -7.56
C ASP A 28 -18.84 16.44 -6.75
N TYR A 29 -17.86 15.56 -6.53
CA TYR A 29 -16.66 15.83 -5.71
C TYR A 29 -15.40 15.14 -6.27
N PRO A 30 -14.19 15.73 -6.09
CA PRO A 30 -12.95 15.18 -6.63
C PRO A 30 -12.68 13.73 -6.22
N VAL A 31 -12.16 12.93 -7.14
CA VAL A 31 -11.82 11.53 -6.92
C VAL A 31 -10.31 11.30 -7.01
N PRO A 32 -9.75 10.27 -6.35
CA PRO A 32 -8.33 9.89 -6.45
C PRO A 32 -7.75 9.87 -7.87
N ALA A 33 -8.53 9.43 -8.86
CA ALA A 33 -8.12 9.38 -10.26
C ALA A 33 -7.88 10.76 -10.91
N ASP A 34 -8.35 11.85 -10.32
CA ASP A 34 -8.11 13.23 -10.80
C ASP A 34 -6.65 13.67 -10.59
N LYS A 35 -5.94 13.04 -9.66
CA LYS A 35 -4.58 13.42 -9.24
C LYS A 35 -3.55 12.30 -9.37
N PHE A 36 -4.00 11.05 -9.31
CA PHE A 36 -3.14 9.87 -9.33
C PHE A 36 -3.55 8.92 -10.43
N ASP A 37 -2.58 8.24 -11.05
CA ASP A 37 -2.87 7.23 -12.06
C ASP A 37 -3.45 5.96 -11.43
N MET A 38 -4.77 5.79 -11.58
CA MET A 38 -5.54 4.68 -11.03
C MET A 38 -5.81 3.54 -12.02
N ARG A 39 -5.27 3.61 -13.24
CA ARG A 39 -5.61 2.68 -14.34
C ARG A 39 -5.14 1.25 -14.09
N ASN A 40 -4.04 1.07 -13.36
CA ASN A 40 -3.41 -0.22 -13.10
C ASN A 40 -3.50 -0.62 -11.64
N TRP A 41 -4.59 -0.25 -10.97
CA TRP A 41 -4.84 -0.62 -9.59
C TRP A 41 -6.22 -1.22 -9.43
N LYS A 42 -6.38 -2.03 -8.39
CA LYS A 42 -7.65 -2.22 -7.69
C LYS A 42 -7.48 -1.72 -6.27
N ILE A 43 -8.55 -1.25 -5.64
CA ILE A 43 -8.57 -0.91 -4.21
C ILE A 43 -9.39 -1.96 -3.46
N THR A 44 -8.88 -2.43 -2.33
CA THR A 44 -9.68 -3.12 -1.30
C THR A 44 -9.97 -2.12 -0.20
N ILE A 45 -11.23 -1.93 0.21
CA ILE A 45 -11.61 -1.05 1.33
C ILE A 45 -12.20 -1.85 2.50
N PRO A 46 -12.13 -1.36 3.75
CA PRO A 46 -12.52 -2.14 4.93
C PRO A 46 -14.04 -2.11 5.18
N SER A 47 -14.82 -2.48 4.17
CA SER A 47 -16.28 -2.54 4.21
C SER A 47 -16.84 -3.70 3.39
N ASP A 48 -18.12 -3.95 3.59
CA ASP A 48 -18.99 -4.85 2.81
C ASP A 48 -20.28 -4.08 2.53
N ILE A 49 -20.18 -3.06 1.67
CA ILE A 49 -21.25 -2.10 1.36
C ILE A 49 -22.35 -2.80 0.55
N ASN A 50 -21.98 -3.78 -0.27
CA ASN A 50 -22.93 -4.55 -1.07
C ASN A 50 -23.57 -5.73 -0.31
N GLU A 51 -23.19 -5.95 0.95
CA GLU A 51 -23.70 -6.96 1.87
C GLU A 51 -23.56 -8.41 1.34
N ASP A 52 -22.51 -8.70 0.58
CA ASP A 52 -22.26 -10.04 0.01
C ASP A 52 -21.41 -10.96 0.91
N GLY A 53 -21.02 -10.46 2.09
CA GLY A 53 -20.21 -11.16 3.08
C GLY A 53 -18.72 -11.13 2.76
N LYS A 54 -18.27 -10.32 1.79
CA LYS A 54 -16.87 -10.15 1.40
C LYS A 54 -16.46 -8.70 1.51
N VAL A 55 -15.15 -8.51 1.58
CA VAL A 55 -14.57 -7.18 1.52
C VAL A 55 -14.76 -6.59 0.12
N ASP A 56 -15.17 -5.33 0.05
CA ASP A 56 -15.35 -4.65 -1.22
C ASP A 56 -14.01 -4.46 -1.94
N GLU A 57 -13.99 -4.80 -3.22
CA GLU A 57 -12.88 -4.52 -4.13
C GLU A 57 -13.41 -3.75 -5.36
N ILE A 58 -12.73 -2.65 -5.71
CA ILE A 58 -13.07 -1.84 -6.87
C ILE A 58 -11.90 -1.91 -7.85
N GLU A 59 -12.19 -2.23 -9.12
CA GLU A 59 -11.20 -2.43 -10.16
C GLU A 59 -11.68 -1.97 -11.54
N GLY A 60 -10.75 -1.94 -12.51
CA GLY A 60 -11.05 -1.57 -13.89
C GLY A 60 -11.52 -0.11 -14.01
N VAL A 61 -12.49 0.14 -14.89
CA VAL A 61 -12.98 1.51 -15.15
C VAL A 61 -13.59 2.19 -13.93
N ALA A 62 -14.11 1.42 -12.95
CA ALA A 62 -14.68 1.98 -11.74
C ALA A 62 -13.64 2.74 -10.90
N MET A 63 -12.37 2.35 -10.96
CA MET A 63 -11.28 3.08 -10.28
C MET A 63 -11.11 4.53 -10.75
N LEU A 64 -11.58 4.85 -11.97
CA LEU A 64 -11.46 6.20 -12.54
C LEU A 64 -12.51 7.18 -12.01
N SER A 65 -13.46 6.72 -11.21
CA SER A 65 -14.52 7.55 -10.61
C SER A 65 -14.77 7.19 -9.15
N TYR A 66 -13.97 6.29 -8.57
CA TYR A 66 -14.22 5.77 -7.24
C TYR A 66 -13.54 6.62 -6.17
N SER A 67 -14.30 6.94 -5.13
CA SER A 67 -13.83 7.57 -3.91
C SER A 67 -14.75 7.16 -2.77
N HIS A 68 -14.20 7.04 -1.57
CA HIS A 68 -14.94 6.78 -0.33
C HIS A 68 -14.42 7.71 0.75
N LYS A 69 -15.29 8.62 1.23
CA LYS A 69 -14.95 9.70 2.18
C LYS A 69 -14.22 9.25 3.45
N ASP A 70 -14.41 8.00 3.85
CA ASP A 70 -13.84 7.45 5.08
C ASP A 70 -12.57 6.63 4.82
N PHE A 71 -12.37 6.07 3.63
CA PHE A 71 -11.37 5.03 3.42
C PHE A 71 -10.38 5.31 2.28
N PHE A 72 -10.81 6.03 1.24
CA PHE A 72 -10.03 6.23 0.02
C PHE A 72 -10.49 7.51 -0.70
N PHE A 73 -9.83 8.64 -0.45
CA PHE A 73 -10.30 9.94 -0.94
C PHE A 73 -9.13 10.93 -1.14
N LEU A 74 -9.40 12.05 -1.82
CA LEU A 74 -8.48 13.19 -1.86
C LEU A 74 -8.79 14.15 -0.71
N ASN A 75 -7.77 14.59 0.02
CA ASN A 75 -7.92 15.69 0.97
C ASN A 75 -8.04 17.05 0.24
N GLU A 76 -8.20 18.13 1.01
CA GLU A 76 -8.34 19.50 0.45
C GLU A 76 -7.12 19.96 -0.35
N GLU A 77 -5.94 19.38 -0.11
CA GLU A 77 -4.68 19.66 -0.84
C GLU A 77 -4.55 18.83 -2.12
N GLY A 78 -5.48 17.89 -2.38
CA GLY A 78 -5.41 16.94 -3.48
C GLY A 78 -4.49 15.75 -3.24
N ASN A 79 -4.10 15.50 -1.98
CA ASN A 79 -3.31 14.35 -1.57
C ASN A 79 -4.21 13.13 -1.30
N LEU A 80 -3.73 11.93 -1.64
CA LEU A 80 -4.49 10.68 -1.54
C LEU A 80 -4.45 10.12 -0.12
N VAL A 81 -5.61 9.97 0.51
CA VAL A 81 -5.77 9.46 1.88
C VAL A 81 -6.29 8.03 1.87
N PHE A 82 -5.65 7.18 2.67
CA PHE A 82 -6.10 5.84 3.00
C PHE A 82 -6.36 5.75 4.50
N GLU A 83 -7.54 5.30 4.90
CA GLU A 83 -7.82 5.02 6.31
C GLU A 83 -8.46 3.65 6.52
N VAL A 84 -8.20 3.07 7.68
CA VAL A 84 -8.66 1.73 8.02
C VAL A 84 -8.79 1.54 9.54
N GLN A 85 -9.94 1.06 9.99
CA GLN A 85 -10.17 0.60 11.36
C GLN A 85 -9.55 -0.77 11.63
N ASN A 86 -9.24 -1.05 12.89
CA ASN A 86 -8.64 -2.32 13.33
C ASN A 86 -9.56 -3.54 13.11
N LYS A 87 -10.88 -3.34 13.19
CA LYS A 87 -11.89 -4.40 13.01
C LYS A 87 -12.74 -4.13 11.77
N ALA A 88 -12.58 -4.94 10.74
CA ALA A 88 -13.42 -4.87 9.55
C ALA A 88 -13.58 -6.24 8.91
N VAL A 89 -14.44 -6.31 7.89
CA VAL A 89 -14.43 -7.44 6.94
C VAL A 89 -13.06 -7.48 6.26
N THR A 90 -12.51 -8.68 6.08
CA THR A 90 -11.14 -8.89 5.58
C THR A 90 -11.11 -9.87 4.42
N THR A 91 -10.05 -9.80 3.61
CA THR A 91 -9.79 -10.80 2.56
C THR A 91 -9.59 -12.20 3.16
N LYS A 92 -9.94 -13.24 2.40
CA LYS A 92 -9.86 -14.66 2.81
C LYS A 92 -8.56 -15.08 3.52
N ASN A 93 -7.43 -14.53 3.10
CA ASN A 93 -6.10 -14.96 3.57
C ASN A 93 -5.49 -14.06 4.66
N SER A 94 -6.19 -13.00 5.09
CA SER A 94 -5.69 -12.06 6.10
C SER A 94 -6.68 -11.92 7.25
N LYS A 95 -6.17 -11.57 8.43
CA LYS A 95 -6.96 -11.18 9.61
C LYS A 95 -6.88 -9.69 9.90
N ASN A 96 -6.21 -8.95 9.02
CA ASN A 96 -5.92 -7.53 9.17
C ASN A 96 -6.68 -6.76 8.08
N ALA A 97 -7.37 -5.71 8.50
CA ALA A 97 -8.12 -4.82 7.62
C ALA A 97 -7.18 -3.97 6.77
N ARG A 98 -7.66 -3.49 5.62
CA ARG A 98 -6.89 -2.61 4.74
C ARG A 98 -7.79 -1.64 3.98
N SER A 99 -7.27 -0.44 3.75
CA SER A 99 -7.59 0.38 2.59
C SER A 99 -6.32 0.44 1.74
N GLU A 100 -6.22 -0.41 0.73
CA GLU A 100 -4.94 -0.65 0.07
C GLU A 100 -5.07 -1.05 -1.39
N LEU A 101 -4.28 -0.40 -2.24
CA LEU A 101 -4.20 -0.68 -3.66
C LEU A 101 -3.42 -1.98 -3.91
N ARG A 102 -3.88 -2.78 -4.87
CA ARG A 102 -3.16 -3.91 -5.46
C ARG A 102 -2.96 -3.65 -6.94
N GLU A 103 -1.73 -3.76 -7.41
CA GLU A 103 -1.39 -3.52 -8.80
C GLU A 103 -2.12 -4.50 -9.73
N MET A 104 -2.78 -3.98 -10.76
CA MET A 104 -3.49 -4.69 -11.82
C MET A 104 -2.87 -4.31 -13.17
N PRO A 105 -1.80 -4.98 -13.65
CA PRO A 105 -1.22 -4.68 -14.96
C PRO A 105 -2.23 -4.78 -16.11
N ARG A 106 -3.26 -5.64 -15.98
CA ARG A 106 -4.36 -5.73 -16.96
C ARG A 106 -5.24 -4.47 -17.05
N GLY A 107 -5.20 -3.60 -16.04
CA GLY A 107 -6.11 -2.47 -15.91
C GLY A 107 -7.57 -2.88 -16.04
N ALA A 108 -8.26 -2.35 -17.05
CA ALA A 108 -9.66 -2.65 -17.35
C ALA A 108 -9.86 -3.78 -18.39
N ASP A 109 -8.80 -4.46 -18.85
CA ASP A 109 -8.93 -5.61 -19.75
C ASP A 109 -9.27 -6.89 -18.96
N PHE A 110 -10.56 -7.17 -18.87
CA PHE A 110 -11.08 -8.37 -18.18
C PHE A 110 -10.98 -9.66 -19.02
N SER A 111 -10.45 -9.62 -20.24
CA SER A 111 -10.10 -10.85 -20.96
C SER A 111 -8.92 -11.57 -20.28
N ILE A 112 -8.02 -10.80 -19.66
CA ILE A 112 -6.95 -11.29 -18.81
C ILE A 112 -7.52 -11.52 -17.40
N GLN A 113 -7.52 -12.76 -16.92
CA GLN A 113 -8.02 -13.09 -15.59
C GLN A 113 -7.06 -12.60 -14.50
N THR A 114 -7.58 -12.44 -13.27
CA THR A 114 -6.79 -11.92 -12.15
C THR A 114 -5.53 -12.75 -11.90
N ASP A 115 -5.62 -14.07 -12.09
CA ASP A 115 -4.55 -15.05 -11.85
C ASP A 115 -3.65 -15.30 -13.06
N ASP A 116 -3.93 -14.68 -14.22
CA ASP A 116 -3.11 -14.85 -15.42
C ASP A 116 -1.72 -14.20 -15.25
N LEU A 117 -0.71 -14.80 -15.90
CA LEU A 117 0.66 -14.27 -15.88
C LEU A 117 0.71 -12.82 -16.39
N ALA A 118 -0.09 -12.49 -17.40
CA ALA A 118 -0.18 -11.15 -17.99
C ALA A 118 -0.75 -10.09 -17.02
N ASN A 119 -1.31 -10.48 -15.87
CA ASN A 119 -1.76 -9.56 -14.81
C ASN A 119 -0.80 -9.54 -13.59
N HIS A 120 0.43 -9.96 -13.82
CA HIS A 120 1.52 -9.99 -12.85
C HIS A 120 2.83 -9.62 -13.55
N TRP A 121 3.82 -9.19 -12.81
CA TRP A 121 5.19 -9.10 -13.31
C TRP A 121 6.04 -10.20 -12.68
N ALA A 122 7.21 -10.49 -13.26
CA ALA A 122 8.11 -11.52 -12.77
C ALA A 122 9.55 -11.02 -12.73
N LEU A 123 10.43 -11.76 -12.05
CA LEU A 123 11.88 -11.55 -12.16
C LEU A 123 12.39 -12.07 -13.51
N SER A 124 13.56 -11.60 -13.94
CA SER A 124 14.20 -12.11 -15.16
C SER A 124 14.58 -13.60 -15.07
N SER A 125 14.67 -14.15 -13.85
CA SER A 125 14.91 -15.58 -13.60
C SER A 125 13.70 -16.46 -13.86
N HIS A 126 12.49 -15.92 -13.94
CA HIS A 126 11.29 -16.73 -14.10
C HIS A 126 11.27 -17.39 -15.51
N PRO A 127 11.09 -18.72 -15.64
CA PRO A 127 11.15 -19.41 -16.94
C PRO A 127 10.16 -18.90 -18.00
N GLN A 128 9.05 -18.32 -17.53
CA GLN A 128 8.01 -17.68 -18.34
C GLN A 128 7.98 -16.15 -18.20
N ALA A 129 9.10 -15.49 -17.88
CA ALA A 129 9.17 -14.03 -17.71
C ALA A 129 8.54 -13.26 -18.89
N ALA A 130 8.78 -13.71 -20.13
CA ALA A 130 8.21 -13.09 -21.33
C ALA A 130 6.68 -13.20 -21.49
N LYS A 131 6.01 -14.03 -20.67
CA LYS A 131 4.54 -14.15 -20.66
C LYS A 131 3.88 -13.28 -19.57
N HIS A 132 4.69 -12.68 -18.69
CA HIS A 132 4.19 -11.75 -17.69
C HIS A 132 3.98 -10.37 -18.30
N SER A 133 3.28 -9.50 -17.58
CA SER A 133 3.07 -8.11 -18.02
C SER A 133 4.38 -7.39 -18.31
N ARG A 134 5.43 -7.68 -17.52
CA ARG A 134 6.78 -7.15 -17.65
C ARG A 134 7.76 -7.92 -16.75
N VAL A 135 9.04 -7.57 -16.88
CA VAL A 135 10.12 -8.04 -16.01
C VAL A 135 10.53 -6.93 -15.04
N GLY A 136 10.38 -7.18 -13.74
CA GLY A 136 10.63 -6.18 -12.70
C GLY A 136 9.60 -5.05 -12.69
N GLY A 137 9.98 -3.89 -12.16
CA GLY A 137 9.11 -2.71 -12.08
C GLY A 137 9.50 -1.78 -10.93
N THR A 138 8.90 -0.59 -10.90
CA THR A 138 9.20 0.40 -9.86
C THR A 138 7.92 0.95 -9.23
N LEU A 139 7.89 0.99 -7.90
CA LEU A 139 6.91 1.72 -7.10
C LEU A 139 7.62 2.85 -6.35
N GLU A 140 7.19 4.09 -6.58
CA GLU A 140 7.65 5.27 -5.86
C GLU A 140 6.50 5.89 -5.08
N ALA A 141 6.75 6.29 -3.83
CA ALA A 141 5.78 7.04 -3.04
C ALA A 141 6.46 8.13 -2.21
N THR A 142 5.73 9.22 -1.99
CA THR A 142 5.99 10.21 -0.94
C THR A 142 4.73 10.30 -0.11
N LEU A 143 4.87 10.10 1.21
CA LEU A 143 3.73 9.98 2.11
C LEU A 143 4.08 10.47 3.51
N LYS A 144 3.03 10.69 4.30
CA LYS A 144 3.08 10.86 5.75
C LYS A 144 2.09 9.91 6.40
N VAL A 145 2.44 9.39 7.57
CA VAL A 145 1.49 8.64 8.40
C VAL A 145 0.81 9.63 9.33
N ASN A 146 -0.51 9.78 9.20
CA ASN A 146 -1.28 10.74 9.99
C ASN A 146 -1.63 10.16 11.37
N HIS A 147 -1.94 8.87 11.41
CA HIS A 147 -2.39 8.19 12.62
C HIS A 147 -2.07 6.70 12.57
N VAL A 148 -1.76 6.12 13.72
CA VAL A 148 -1.71 4.66 13.93
C VAL A 148 -2.55 4.31 15.16
N SER A 149 -3.04 3.07 15.22
CA SER A 149 -3.94 2.68 16.31
C SER A 149 -3.29 2.86 17.68
N GLU A 150 -4.05 3.40 18.64
CA GLU A 150 -3.53 3.75 19.97
C GLU A 150 -3.70 2.64 21.02
N HIS A 151 -4.64 1.72 20.84
CA HIS A 151 -5.00 0.76 21.88
C HIS A 151 -4.73 -0.68 21.46
N ALA A 152 -3.85 -1.35 22.21
CA ALA A 152 -3.55 -2.77 22.06
C ALA A 152 -3.60 -3.48 23.42
N LYS A 153 -4.24 -4.66 23.47
CA LYS A 153 -4.18 -5.54 24.64
C LYS A 153 -2.78 -6.11 24.85
N PHE A 154 -2.06 -6.35 23.74
CA PHE A 154 -0.70 -6.88 23.73
C PHE A 154 0.24 -5.91 22.98
N PRO A 155 0.53 -4.73 23.56
CA PRO A 155 1.34 -3.69 22.91
C PRO A 155 2.79 -4.12 22.65
N GLU A 156 3.29 -5.10 23.39
CA GLU A 156 4.63 -5.69 23.22
C GLU A 156 4.76 -6.54 21.95
N LYS A 157 3.64 -7.00 21.37
CA LYS A 157 3.68 -7.74 20.12
C LYS A 157 4.05 -6.81 18.98
N GLY A 158 5.08 -7.18 18.22
CA GLY A 158 5.62 -6.38 17.11
C GLY A 158 4.57 -5.59 16.32
N PRO A 159 3.51 -6.23 15.79
CA PRO A 159 2.55 -5.59 14.87
C PRO A 159 1.64 -4.52 15.50
N ALA A 160 1.59 -4.43 16.84
CA ALA A 160 0.80 -3.40 17.52
C ALA A 160 1.27 -2.00 17.12
N HIS A 161 0.32 -1.07 17.01
CA HIS A 161 0.58 0.34 16.67
C HIS A 161 1.37 0.55 15.36
N SER A 162 1.17 -0.33 14.38
CA SER A 162 1.86 -0.26 13.10
C SER A 162 0.94 -0.37 11.89
N VAL A 163 1.41 0.21 10.79
CA VAL A 163 0.75 0.20 9.48
C VAL A 163 1.78 -0.13 8.41
N VAL A 164 1.41 -0.99 7.47
CA VAL A 164 2.19 -1.23 6.25
C VAL A 164 1.75 -0.23 5.19
N VAL A 165 2.72 0.43 4.57
CA VAL A 165 2.48 1.51 3.59
C VAL A 165 2.82 1.14 2.14
N GLY A 166 3.67 0.13 1.95
CA GLY A 166 4.08 -0.33 0.62
C GLY A 166 4.58 -1.77 0.66
N GLN A 167 4.32 -2.55 -0.40
CA GLN A 167 4.68 -3.97 -0.48
C GLN A 167 5.02 -4.42 -1.90
N ILE A 168 5.81 -5.49 -1.98
CA ILE A 168 5.73 -6.48 -3.07
C ILE A 168 5.11 -7.72 -2.45
N HIS A 169 4.15 -8.32 -3.14
CA HIS A 169 3.55 -9.57 -2.72
C HIS A 169 3.69 -10.60 -3.85
N ALA A 170 4.25 -11.77 -3.55
CA ALA A 170 4.25 -12.90 -4.47
C ALA A 170 2.85 -13.51 -4.51
N LYS A 171 2.32 -13.85 -5.69
CA LYS A 171 0.98 -14.41 -5.78
C LYS A 171 0.97 -15.83 -5.19
N LYS A 172 0.02 -16.09 -4.30
CA LYS A 172 -0.28 -17.46 -3.87
C LYS A 172 -0.88 -18.26 -5.04
N ILE A 173 -0.29 -19.40 -5.37
CA ILE A 173 -0.74 -20.27 -6.47
C ILE A 173 -0.78 -21.71 -5.97
N ASP A 174 -1.97 -22.18 -5.59
CA ASP A 174 -2.14 -23.53 -5.02
C ASP A 174 -1.65 -24.65 -5.94
N ALA A 175 -1.74 -24.47 -7.26
CA ALA A 175 -1.18 -25.41 -8.23
C ALA A 175 0.36 -25.51 -8.14
N ARG A 176 1.06 -24.37 -7.99
CA ARG A 176 2.53 -24.33 -7.83
C ARG A 176 2.96 -24.93 -6.50
N ILE A 177 2.22 -24.68 -5.42
CA ILE A 177 2.48 -25.32 -4.12
C ILE A 177 2.41 -26.85 -4.27
N LYS A 178 1.40 -27.37 -5.00
CA LYS A 178 1.23 -28.81 -5.24
C LYS A 178 2.32 -29.44 -6.11
N GLU A 179 2.99 -28.67 -6.97
CA GLU A 179 4.16 -29.15 -7.72
C GLU A 179 5.34 -29.49 -6.79
N GLY A 180 5.37 -28.98 -5.56
CA GLY A 180 6.38 -29.31 -4.56
C GLY A 180 7.76 -28.73 -4.85
N LYS A 181 7.84 -27.66 -5.66
CA LYS A 181 9.09 -27.00 -6.07
C LYS A 181 9.52 -25.82 -5.21
N GLY A 182 8.79 -25.50 -4.14
CA GLY A 182 9.13 -24.40 -3.21
C GLY A 182 8.57 -23.01 -3.58
N TYR A 183 7.72 -22.89 -4.59
CA TYR A 183 7.15 -21.61 -5.03
C TYR A 183 5.62 -21.53 -4.86
N GLY A 184 5.07 -20.32 -4.99
CA GLY A 184 3.63 -20.07 -4.97
C GLY A 184 3.04 -20.00 -3.57
N HIS A 185 3.86 -19.92 -2.53
CA HIS A 185 3.43 -19.81 -1.12
C HIS A 185 2.67 -18.51 -0.85
N GLY A 186 2.95 -17.47 -1.64
CA GLY A 186 2.28 -16.18 -1.55
C GLY A 186 2.86 -15.27 -0.48
N ASN A 187 4.17 -15.35 -0.25
CA ASN A 187 4.90 -14.60 0.76
C ASN A 187 5.27 -13.20 0.23
N GLU A 188 5.72 -12.31 1.12
CA GLU A 188 6.07 -10.94 0.75
C GLU A 188 7.59 -10.66 0.73
N PRO A 189 8.19 -10.46 -0.45
CA PRO A 189 9.58 -10.01 -0.58
C PRO A 189 9.89 -8.71 0.17
N ILE A 190 8.91 -7.82 0.30
CA ILE A 190 9.03 -6.59 1.09
C ILE A 190 7.67 -6.16 1.64
N LYS A 191 7.66 -5.78 2.92
CA LYS A 191 6.62 -4.96 3.56
C LYS A 191 7.26 -3.77 4.27
N ILE A 192 6.91 -2.55 3.90
CA ILE A 192 7.40 -1.31 4.55
C ILE A 192 6.43 -0.92 5.66
N PHE A 193 6.93 -0.82 6.88
CA PHE A 193 6.16 -0.48 8.06
C PHE A 193 6.49 0.92 8.57
N TYR A 194 5.47 1.57 9.11
CA TYR A 194 5.63 2.62 10.11
C TYR A 194 5.04 2.11 11.43
N LYS A 195 5.76 2.30 12.54
CA LYS A 195 5.31 1.93 13.89
C LYS A 195 5.56 3.07 14.86
N LYS A 196 4.57 3.40 15.70
CA LYS A 196 4.73 4.40 16.76
C LYS A 196 3.88 4.03 17.97
N PHE A 197 4.49 3.93 19.15
CA PHE A 197 3.76 3.76 20.39
C PHE A 197 2.98 5.03 20.78
N PRO A 198 1.83 4.91 21.47
CA PRO A 198 0.98 6.06 21.81
C PRO A 198 1.73 7.19 22.52
N GLU A 199 2.55 6.84 23.51
CA GLU A 199 3.31 7.76 24.38
C GLU A 199 4.57 8.33 23.72
N HIS A 200 5.04 7.72 22.62
CA HIS A 200 6.18 8.26 21.88
C HIS A 200 5.78 9.52 21.11
N LYS A 201 6.75 10.40 20.89
CA LYS A 201 6.67 11.51 19.94
C LYS A 201 7.05 11.05 18.53
N MET A 202 8.02 10.15 18.43
CA MET A 202 8.58 9.70 17.15
C MET A 202 8.25 8.23 16.88
N GLY A 203 7.89 7.92 15.64
CA GLY A 203 7.75 6.57 15.12
C GLY A 203 9.03 6.08 14.45
N SER A 204 9.02 4.81 14.07
CA SER A 204 10.09 4.16 13.31
C SER A 204 9.59 3.70 11.96
N VAL A 205 10.45 3.82 10.95
CA VAL A 205 10.25 3.26 9.61
C VAL A 205 11.26 2.13 9.44
N PHE A 206 10.78 0.97 9.01
CA PHE A 206 11.60 -0.19 8.71
C PHE A 206 10.86 -1.06 7.71
N TRP A 207 11.49 -2.09 7.18
CA TRP A 207 10.82 -3.02 6.27
C TRP A 207 11.19 -4.46 6.58
N ASN A 208 10.27 -5.38 6.28
CA ASN A 208 10.50 -6.81 6.46
C ASN A 208 10.72 -7.50 5.11
N TYR A 209 11.68 -8.42 5.06
CA TYR A 209 11.74 -9.50 4.07
C TYR A 209 11.13 -10.77 4.67
N GLU A 210 10.11 -11.36 4.05
CA GLU A 210 9.62 -12.68 4.45
C GLU A 210 10.36 -13.78 3.69
N ARG A 211 10.89 -14.79 4.37
CA ARG A 211 11.48 -15.97 3.72
C ARG A 211 10.43 -16.70 2.87
N ASN A 212 10.79 -17.15 1.67
CA ASN A 212 9.85 -17.79 0.74
C ASN A 212 9.64 -19.28 1.06
N LEU A 213 8.98 -19.53 2.18
CA LEU A 213 8.75 -20.89 2.70
C LEU A 213 7.26 -21.15 2.88
N ALA A 214 6.91 -22.43 2.99
CA ALA A 214 5.55 -22.85 3.30
C ALA A 214 5.08 -22.30 4.65
N LYS A 215 3.76 -22.10 4.78
CA LYS A 215 3.17 -21.45 5.97
C LYS A 215 3.53 -22.11 7.30
N GLU A 216 3.61 -23.43 7.32
CA GLU A 216 3.88 -24.22 8.54
C GLU A 216 5.39 -24.40 8.80
N ASP A 217 6.26 -23.88 7.93
CA ASP A 217 7.70 -23.95 8.15
C ASP A 217 8.11 -22.97 9.26
N PRO A 218 8.74 -23.42 10.36
CA PRO A 218 9.11 -22.54 11.47
C PRO A 218 10.20 -21.52 11.09
N ASN A 219 10.91 -21.73 9.98
CA ASN A 219 11.86 -20.75 9.46
C ASN A 219 11.19 -19.67 8.62
N ARG A 220 9.91 -19.81 8.25
CA ARG A 220 9.14 -18.74 7.59
C ARG A 220 8.93 -17.59 8.58
N ILE A 221 9.86 -16.64 8.56
CA ILE A 221 9.84 -15.47 9.42
C ILE A 221 9.98 -14.21 8.56
N ASP A 222 9.53 -13.11 9.15
CA ASP A 222 9.86 -11.77 8.71
C ASP A 222 11.21 -11.32 9.31
N ILE A 223 12.14 -10.92 8.47
CA ILE A 223 13.43 -10.33 8.85
C ILE A 223 13.33 -8.82 8.69
N ALA A 224 13.43 -8.09 9.79
CA ALA A 224 13.29 -6.62 9.81
C ALA A 224 14.63 -5.92 9.54
N TYR A 225 14.59 -4.91 8.68
CA TYR A 225 15.72 -4.03 8.34
C TYR A 225 15.36 -2.57 8.70
N PRO A 226 16.15 -1.91 9.57
CA PRO A 226 15.82 -0.57 10.08
C PRO A 226 16.07 0.52 9.04
N VAL A 227 15.10 1.41 8.81
CA VAL A 227 15.35 2.62 7.99
C VAL A 227 15.67 3.81 8.89
N TRP A 228 14.68 4.25 9.69
CA TRP A 228 14.84 5.31 10.68
C TRP A 228 14.17 4.89 11.99
N GLY A 229 14.90 5.02 13.11
CA GLY A 229 14.46 4.55 14.42
C GLY A 229 14.73 3.06 14.64
N ASN A 230 13.75 2.36 15.19
CA ASN A 230 13.82 0.98 15.66
C ASN A 230 13.12 -0.03 14.73
N THR A 231 13.30 -1.32 15.01
CA THR A 231 12.53 -2.42 14.41
C THR A 231 11.57 -3.03 15.45
N TRP A 232 11.15 -4.29 15.29
CA TRP A 232 10.25 -4.98 16.22
C TRP A 232 10.83 -5.18 17.63
N ASP A 233 12.14 -5.36 17.74
CA ASP A 233 12.78 -5.87 18.97
C ASP A 233 13.13 -4.77 19.98
N ASN A 234 13.06 -3.50 19.57
CA ASN A 234 13.33 -2.36 20.44
C ASN A 234 12.08 -1.49 20.59
N LEU A 235 11.49 -1.54 21.78
CA LEU A 235 10.26 -0.82 22.12
C LEU A 235 10.52 0.59 22.65
N GLU A 236 11.78 1.00 22.81
CA GLU A 236 12.13 2.34 23.30
C GLU A 236 11.78 3.43 22.26
N GLU A 237 11.61 4.66 22.73
CA GLU A 237 11.41 5.82 21.86
C GLU A 237 12.63 6.03 20.94
N PRO A 238 12.45 6.07 19.60
CA PRO A 238 13.57 6.26 18.67
C PRO A 238 14.17 7.67 18.72
N GLY A 239 13.51 8.62 19.41
CA GLY A 239 13.97 10.00 19.54
C GLY A 239 14.21 10.66 18.17
N GLN A 240 15.27 11.44 18.06
CA GLN A 240 15.58 12.17 16.82
C GLN A 240 15.92 11.27 15.64
N ALA A 241 16.19 9.97 15.85
CA ALA A 241 16.41 9.01 14.78
C ALA A 241 15.11 8.56 14.10
N GLY A 242 13.94 8.87 14.66
CA GLY A 242 12.64 8.47 14.11
C GLY A 242 11.99 9.50 13.16
N ILE A 243 10.73 9.21 12.83
CA ILE A 243 9.84 10.02 11.97
C ILE A 243 8.56 10.31 12.75
N ALA A 244 8.13 11.57 12.84
CA ALA A 244 6.89 11.94 13.53
C ALA A 244 5.64 11.55 12.72
N LEU A 245 4.48 11.45 13.39
CA LEU A 245 3.20 11.49 12.68
C LEU A 245 3.08 12.83 11.94
N GLY A 246 2.64 12.78 10.68
CA GLY A 246 2.53 13.95 9.81
C GLY A 246 3.84 14.39 9.16
N GLU A 247 4.99 13.79 9.51
CA GLU A 247 6.27 14.03 8.83
C GLU A 247 6.33 13.21 7.52
N GLU A 248 6.69 13.87 6.42
CA GLU A 248 6.81 13.21 5.12
C GLU A 248 8.11 12.41 5.01
N PHE A 249 8.00 11.25 4.39
CA PHE A 249 9.12 10.48 3.88
C PHE A 249 8.76 9.85 2.53
N SER A 250 9.79 9.46 1.79
CA SER A 250 9.66 8.81 0.49
C SER A 250 10.26 7.43 0.50
N TYR A 251 9.69 6.53 -0.28
CA TYR A 251 10.30 5.25 -0.61
C TYR A 251 10.27 5.00 -2.13
N LYS A 252 11.28 4.30 -2.63
CA LYS A 252 11.33 3.69 -3.95
C LYS A 252 11.63 2.20 -3.79
N ILE A 253 10.76 1.36 -4.34
CA ILE A 253 10.98 -0.08 -4.52
C ILE A 253 11.21 -0.30 -6.01
N GLU A 254 12.43 -0.65 -6.40
CA GLU A 254 12.81 -0.84 -7.80
C GLU A 254 13.35 -2.26 -8.00
N VAL A 255 12.71 -3.03 -8.86
CA VAL A 255 13.17 -4.38 -9.24
C VAL A 255 13.71 -4.34 -10.66
N GLN A 256 15.01 -4.60 -10.81
CA GLN A 256 15.71 -4.69 -12.10
C GLN A 256 16.32 -6.08 -12.25
N GLY A 257 15.85 -6.84 -13.25
CA GLY A 257 16.23 -8.24 -13.42
C GLY A 257 15.77 -9.09 -12.22
N THR A 258 16.71 -9.47 -11.35
CA THR A 258 16.43 -10.17 -10.08
C THR A 258 16.68 -9.30 -8.84
N MET A 259 17.27 -8.12 -9.02
CA MET A 259 17.70 -7.25 -7.92
C MET A 259 16.57 -6.32 -7.49
N MET A 260 16.16 -6.39 -6.23
CA MET A 260 15.33 -5.40 -5.57
C MET A 260 16.20 -4.36 -4.88
N ASN A 261 16.12 -3.12 -5.35
CA ASN A 261 16.79 -1.96 -4.80
C ASN A 261 15.77 -1.09 -4.08
N LEU A 262 16.06 -0.76 -2.83
CA LEU A 262 15.23 0.09 -2.00
C LEU A 262 15.95 1.41 -1.77
N THR A 263 15.20 2.51 -1.81
CA THR A 263 15.69 3.84 -1.45
C THR A 263 14.66 4.50 -0.56
N PHE A 264 15.11 5.06 0.56
CA PHE A 264 14.28 5.77 1.51
C PHE A 264 14.87 7.16 1.76
N GLU A 265 14.04 8.20 1.66
CA GLU A 265 14.47 9.60 1.78
C GLU A 265 13.51 10.42 2.65
N THR A 266 14.04 11.42 3.35
CA THR A 266 13.31 12.45 4.12
C THR A 266 14.14 13.72 4.12
N GLU A 267 13.53 14.86 4.45
CA GLU A 267 14.27 16.12 4.61
C GLU A 267 15.28 16.11 5.77
N ARG A 268 15.04 15.30 6.79
CA ARG A 268 15.80 15.33 8.07
C ARG A 268 16.94 14.32 8.14
N HIS A 269 16.84 13.20 7.43
CA HIS A 269 17.76 12.08 7.56
C HIS A 269 18.51 11.80 6.27
N GLU A 270 19.70 11.20 6.39
CA GLU A 270 20.42 10.70 5.22
C GLU A 270 19.62 9.61 4.50
N THR A 271 19.79 9.54 3.18
CA THR A 271 19.18 8.51 2.34
C THR A 271 19.64 7.13 2.78
N VAL A 272 18.68 6.23 3.00
CA VAL A 272 18.95 4.82 3.33
C VAL A 272 18.66 3.94 2.12
N THR A 273 19.58 3.02 1.80
CA THR A 273 19.44 2.14 0.63
C THR A 273 19.68 0.68 0.97
N TYR A 274 18.96 -0.21 0.29
CA TYR A 274 19.19 -1.66 0.34
C TYR A 274 19.23 -2.25 -1.07
N SER A 275 19.91 -3.38 -1.22
CA SER A 275 19.90 -4.16 -2.45
C SER A 275 19.88 -5.66 -2.12
N ILE A 276 18.87 -6.38 -2.62
CA ILE A 276 18.71 -7.82 -2.40
C ILE A 276 18.44 -8.51 -3.74
N ASP A 277 19.11 -9.63 -3.97
CA ASP A 277 18.82 -10.53 -5.11
C ASP A 277 17.64 -11.44 -4.74
N LEU A 278 16.45 -11.17 -5.28
CA LEU A 278 15.24 -11.94 -4.99
C LEU A 278 15.26 -13.35 -5.60
N SER A 279 16.23 -13.67 -6.47
CA SER A 279 16.36 -15.01 -7.05
C SER A 279 17.16 -16.00 -6.18
N LYS A 280 17.53 -15.59 -4.97
CA LYS A 280 18.31 -16.37 -4.03
C LYS A 280 17.70 -16.26 -2.64
N GLY A 281 17.83 -17.32 -1.85
CA GLY A 281 17.50 -17.27 -0.43
C GLY A 281 18.33 -16.20 0.27
N ILE A 282 17.71 -15.43 1.18
CA ILE A 282 18.40 -14.36 1.91
C ILE A 282 19.46 -14.89 2.89
N ASP A 283 19.28 -16.12 3.35
CA ASP A 283 20.22 -16.87 4.18
C ASP A 283 20.01 -18.39 4.00
N SER A 284 20.79 -19.20 4.71
CA SER A 284 20.73 -20.66 4.62
C SER A 284 19.43 -21.30 5.13
N LYS A 285 18.55 -20.52 5.77
CA LYS A 285 17.24 -20.99 6.26
C LYS A 285 16.11 -20.63 5.31
N ASP A 286 16.35 -19.74 4.35
CA ASP A 286 15.40 -19.43 3.29
C ASP A 286 15.39 -20.52 2.22
N PHE A 287 14.41 -20.47 1.32
CA PHE A 287 14.44 -21.29 0.13
C PHE A 287 15.62 -20.85 -0.76
N GLU A 288 16.45 -21.79 -1.21
CA GLU A 288 17.74 -21.49 -1.87
C GLU A 288 17.59 -20.61 -3.13
N HIS A 289 16.45 -20.69 -3.81
CA HIS A 289 16.13 -19.91 -4.99
C HIS A 289 15.23 -18.69 -4.71
N GLY A 290 15.04 -18.34 -3.43
CA GLY A 290 14.24 -17.20 -2.99
C GLY A 290 12.88 -17.18 -3.68
N TYR A 291 12.62 -16.11 -4.42
CA TYR A 291 11.40 -15.87 -5.19
C TYR A 291 11.59 -16.03 -6.71
N ALA A 292 12.63 -16.73 -7.18
CA ALA A 292 13.06 -16.75 -8.58
C ALA A 292 11.96 -17.08 -9.61
N GLU A 293 10.99 -17.93 -9.25
CA GLU A 293 9.87 -18.36 -10.12
C GLU A 293 8.49 -17.94 -9.60
N ASP A 294 8.41 -16.99 -8.67
CA ASP A 294 7.13 -16.38 -8.30
C ASP A 294 6.71 -15.29 -9.29
N MET A 295 5.43 -14.94 -9.24
CA MET A 295 4.86 -13.79 -9.95
C MET A 295 4.34 -12.78 -8.93
N PHE A 296 4.46 -11.50 -9.25
CA PHE A 296 4.36 -10.43 -8.26
C PHE A 296 3.37 -9.35 -8.67
N TYR A 297 2.97 -8.59 -7.67
CA TYR A 297 2.28 -7.32 -7.80
C TYR A 297 2.71 -6.38 -6.67
N PHE A 298 2.76 -5.08 -6.97
CA PHE A 298 2.94 -4.06 -5.96
C PHE A 298 1.66 -3.80 -5.17
N LYS A 299 1.81 -3.26 -3.95
CA LYS A 299 0.71 -2.74 -3.13
C LYS A 299 1.14 -1.45 -2.44
N ALA A 300 0.19 -0.55 -2.21
CA ALA A 300 0.41 0.72 -1.50
C ALA A 300 -0.90 1.20 -0.85
N GLY A 301 -0.80 1.82 0.33
CA GLY A 301 -1.95 2.37 1.04
C GLY A 301 -1.81 2.25 2.56
N ALA A 302 -2.90 1.93 3.25
CA ALA A 302 -2.92 1.65 4.68
C ALA A 302 -3.34 0.20 4.93
N TYR A 303 -2.37 -0.66 5.19
CA TYR A 303 -2.60 -2.03 5.66
C TYR A 303 -2.33 -2.09 7.17
N GLY A 304 -3.39 -1.94 7.96
CA GLY A 304 -3.31 -1.86 9.42
C GLY A 304 -2.90 -3.20 10.04
N GLN A 305 -1.88 -3.19 10.91
CA GLN A 305 -1.34 -4.41 11.50
C GLN A 305 -1.83 -4.67 12.93
N CYS A 306 -2.47 -3.67 13.53
CA CYS A 306 -3.11 -3.75 14.83
C CYS A 306 -4.47 -4.48 14.70
N SER A 307 -4.46 -5.81 14.70
CA SER A 307 -5.67 -6.62 14.64
C SER A 307 -6.36 -6.71 15.99
N VAL A 308 -7.70 -6.79 15.99
CA VAL A 308 -8.48 -7.19 17.19
C VAL A 308 -8.32 -8.66 17.55
N SER A 309 -7.73 -9.47 16.66
CA SER A 309 -7.47 -10.88 16.93
C SER A 309 -6.43 -11.05 18.03
N GLU A 310 -6.64 -12.03 18.90
CA GLU A 310 -5.69 -12.44 19.95
C GLU A 310 -5.02 -13.78 19.64
N SER A 311 -5.48 -14.50 18.60
CA SER A 311 -5.21 -15.93 18.46
C SER A 311 -3.81 -16.27 17.95
N HIS A 312 -3.14 -15.34 17.26
CA HIS A 312 -1.80 -15.58 16.75
C HIS A 312 -0.73 -15.15 17.77
N PRO A 313 0.31 -15.97 18.03
CA PRO A 313 1.34 -15.65 19.02
C PRO A 313 2.05 -14.33 18.72
N VAL A 314 2.43 -14.11 17.45
CA VAL A 314 3.09 -12.87 16.98
C VAL A 314 2.09 -11.79 16.53
N TRP A 315 1.19 -12.13 15.59
CA TRP A 315 0.30 -11.14 14.93
C TRP A 315 -1.03 -10.86 15.66
N GLY A 316 -1.33 -11.56 16.74
CA GLY A 316 -2.58 -11.40 17.49
C GLY A 316 -2.47 -10.32 18.55
N THR A 317 -2.51 -9.06 18.14
CA THR A 317 -2.26 -7.88 18.99
C THR A 317 -3.41 -7.52 19.94
N GLY A 318 -4.63 -8.04 19.69
CA GLY A 318 -5.80 -7.75 20.51
C GLY A 318 -6.10 -6.25 20.60
N CYS A 319 -5.97 -5.53 19.50
CA CYS A 319 -6.25 -4.09 19.45
C CYS A 319 -7.72 -3.81 19.68
N ALA A 320 -8.02 -2.63 20.20
CA ALA A 320 -9.41 -2.19 20.31
C ALA A 320 -9.99 -1.92 18.92
N GLY A 321 -11.30 -2.00 18.79
CA GLY A 321 -12.00 -1.83 17.52
C GLY A 321 -13.41 -2.40 17.61
N THR A 322 -14.40 -1.54 17.44
CA THR A 322 -15.82 -1.90 17.48
C THR A 322 -16.28 -2.47 16.13
N GLY A 323 -15.69 -1.99 15.04
CA GLY A 323 -16.11 -2.24 13.66
C GLY A 323 -16.98 -1.14 13.08
N ASP A 324 -17.38 -0.16 13.89
CA ASP A 324 -17.97 1.09 13.44
C ASP A 324 -16.85 2.13 13.27
N PHE A 325 -16.59 2.53 12.03
CA PHE A 325 -15.48 3.44 11.73
C PHE A 325 -15.62 4.81 12.40
N THR A 326 -16.84 5.32 12.59
CA THR A 326 -17.04 6.62 13.25
C THR A 326 -16.66 6.55 14.73
N VAL A 327 -17.03 5.44 15.39
CA VAL A 327 -16.66 5.19 16.78
C VAL A 327 -15.15 4.93 16.90
N ASP A 328 -14.61 4.07 16.04
CA ASP A 328 -13.20 3.67 16.08
C ASP A 328 -12.28 4.86 15.79
N LYS A 329 -12.65 5.76 14.85
CA LYS A 329 -11.91 7.00 14.58
C LYS A 329 -11.88 7.93 15.80
N LYS A 330 -13.01 8.08 16.50
CA LYS A 330 -13.10 8.87 17.74
C LYS A 330 -12.25 8.28 18.87
N ASN A 331 -12.13 6.95 18.91
CA ASN A 331 -11.37 6.24 19.93
C ASN A 331 -9.87 6.11 19.59
N GLY A 332 -9.43 6.48 18.39
CA GLY A 332 -8.03 6.28 17.97
C GLY A 332 -7.70 4.86 17.50
N ASP A 333 -8.72 4.03 17.18
CA ASP A 333 -8.60 2.61 16.83
C ASP A 333 -8.54 2.36 15.31
N TYR A 334 -7.73 3.16 14.62
CA TYR A 334 -7.59 3.15 13.17
C TYR A 334 -6.16 3.50 12.74
N ASN A 335 -5.88 3.41 11.45
CA ASN A 335 -4.65 3.92 10.84
C ASN A 335 -5.03 4.87 9.70
N SER A 336 -4.22 5.91 9.48
CA SER A 336 -4.43 6.90 8.41
C SER A 336 -3.09 7.29 7.78
N VAL A 337 -3.04 7.24 6.45
CA VAL A 337 -1.84 7.51 5.67
C VAL A 337 -2.21 8.41 4.49
N THR A 338 -1.41 9.45 4.24
CA THR A 338 -1.62 10.37 3.12
C THR A 338 -0.43 10.34 2.17
N PHE A 339 -0.69 10.12 0.89
CA PHE A 339 0.29 10.10 -0.18
C PHE A 339 0.19 11.40 -0.99
N SER A 340 1.28 12.15 -1.05
CA SER A 340 1.45 13.30 -1.95
C SER A 340 2.02 12.87 -3.32
N LYS A 341 2.67 11.69 -3.37
CA LYS A 341 3.12 11.04 -4.60
C LYS A 341 2.86 9.54 -4.52
N LEU A 342 2.33 8.96 -5.60
CA LEU A 342 2.27 7.53 -5.82
C LEU A 342 2.44 7.28 -7.31
N LYS A 343 3.52 6.60 -7.69
CA LYS A 343 3.86 6.34 -9.09
C LYS A 343 4.24 4.88 -9.26
N LEU A 344 3.53 4.22 -10.17
CA LEU A 344 3.85 2.89 -10.65
C LEU A 344 4.47 3.03 -12.03
N ASN A 345 5.76 2.73 -12.16
CA ASN A 345 6.43 2.69 -13.45
C ASN A 345 6.48 1.25 -13.97
N GLN A 346 5.90 1.05 -15.13
CA GLN A 346 6.02 -0.16 -15.93
C GLN A 346 7.23 0.07 -16.85
N ASN A 347 8.45 -0.17 -16.34
CA ASN A 347 9.68 -0.04 -17.14
C ASN A 347 9.66 -0.96 -18.36
#